data_AF-A0A2V5WPI0-F1
#
_entry.id   AF-A0A2V5WPI0-F1
#
_cell.length_a   1.000
_cell.length_b   1.000
_cell.length_c   1.000
_cell.angle_alpha   90.00
_cell.angle_beta   90.00
_cell.angle_gamma   90.00
#
_symmetry.space_group_name_H-M   'P 1'
#
loop_
_entity.id
_entity.type
_entity.pdbx_description
1 polymer ?
#
loop_
_entity_poly.entity_id
_entity_poly.type
_entity_poly.pdbx_seq_one_letter_code
_entity_poly.pdbx_strand_id
1 'polypeptide(L)'
;EQVGGFNEHFFTAYQDLDLCLRLRARDLRIIYTPRVVVVHHEWTSRKRYYDMVDRELLLDQWQEIIERGDPFYNPHLDLDRGDYSVAKDK
;
A
#
# COMPACT_ATOMS: atom_id res chain seq x y z
N GLU A 1 -19.23 -4.09 -1.49
CA GLU A 1 -19.92 -3.59 -2.69
C GLU A 1 -19.69 -2.12 -3.00
N GLN A 2 -19.79 -1.18 -2.04
CA GLN A 2 -19.79 0.25 -2.34
C GLN A 2 -18.59 0.76 -3.17
N VAL A 3 -17.37 0.24 -2.96
CA VAL A 3 -16.15 0.61 -3.73
C VAL A 3 -15.93 -0.19 -5.02
N GLY A 4 -16.83 -1.12 -5.37
CA GLY A 4 -16.69 -1.94 -6.58
C GLY A 4 -15.66 -3.08 -6.48
N GLY A 5 -15.11 -3.35 -5.29
CA GLY A 5 -14.13 -4.42 -5.09
C GLY A 5 -12.71 -4.02 -5.50
N PHE A 6 -11.88 -5.01 -5.86
CA PHE A 6 -10.54 -4.79 -6.40
C PHE A 6 -10.62 -4.21 -7.81
N ASN A 7 -9.67 -3.35 -8.16
CA ASN A 7 -9.54 -2.85 -9.52
C ASN A 7 -8.86 -3.92 -10.38
N GLU A 8 -9.61 -4.46 -11.35
CA GLU A 8 -9.17 -5.56 -12.23
C GLU A 8 -8.07 -5.15 -13.22
N HIS A 9 -7.75 -3.87 -13.33
CA HIS A 9 -6.63 -3.39 -14.15
C HIS A 9 -5.26 -3.64 -13.52
N PHE A 10 -5.19 -3.84 -12.21
CA PHE A 10 -3.97 -4.30 -11.55
C PHE A 10 -3.83 -5.82 -11.72
N PHE A 11 -2.70 -6.27 -12.24
CA PHE A 11 -2.51 -7.67 -12.60
C PHE A 11 -1.77 -8.48 -11.53
N THR A 12 -0.73 -7.90 -10.94
CA THR A 12 0.24 -8.60 -10.09
C THR A 12 0.37 -7.98 -8.69
N ALA A 13 0.29 -6.65 -8.59
CA ALA A 13 0.63 -5.88 -7.38
C ALA A 13 -0.32 -4.69 -7.16
N TYR A 14 -0.22 -4.10 -5.97
CA TYR A 14 -0.85 -2.84 -5.56
C TYR A 14 -2.40 -2.80 -5.54
N GLN A 15 -3.08 -3.90 -5.89
CA GLN A 15 -4.53 -4.07 -5.78
C GLN A 15 -5.07 -3.72 -4.39
N ASP A 16 -4.35 -4.14 -3.34
CA ASP A 16 -4.65 -3.89 -1.94
C ASP A 16 -4.46 -2.42 -1.55
N LEU A 17 -3.37 -1.80 -2.01
CA LEU A 17 -3.09 -0.38 -1.79
C LEU A 17 -4.16 0.51 -2.44
N ASP A 18 -4.50 0.26 -3.71
CA ASP A 18 -5.58 0.96 -4.42
C ASP A 18 -6.92 0.84 -3.67
N LEU A 19 -7.30 -0.38 -3.27
CA LEU A 19 -8.52 -0.61 -2.51
C LEU A 19 -8.53 0.18 -1.20
N CYS A 20 -7.41 0.18 -0.48
CA CYS A 20 -7.24 0.92 0.77
C CYS A 20 -7.39 2.43 0.58
N LEU A 21 -6.78 3.00 -0.47
CA LEU A 21 -6.88 4.42 -0.79
C LEU A 21 -8.30 4.82 -1.21
N ARG A 22 -8.99 4.00 -2.01
CA ARG A 22 -10.42 4.23 -2.37
C ARG A 22 -11.35 4.18 -1.16
N LEU A 23 -11.10 3.28 -0.21
CA LEU A 23 -11.87 3.23 1.05
C LEU A 23 -11.62 4.50 1.87
N ARG A 24 -10.36 4.93 2.02
CA ARG A 24 -10.00 6.15 2.74
C ARG A 24 -10.57 7.42 2.11
N ALA A 25 -10.65 7.50 0.79
CA ALA A 25 -11.27 8.60 0.05
C ALA A 25 -12.78 8.75 0.36
N ARG A 26 -13.39 7.78 1.05
CA ARG A 26 -14.78 7.79 1.51
C ARG A 26 -14.90 7.86 3.03
N ASP A 27 -13.87 8.40 3.68
CA ASP A 27 -13.79 8.56 5.14
C ASP A 27 -13.88 7.24 5.93
N LEU A 28 -13.61 6.10 5.28
CA LEU A 28 -13.51 4.80 5.94
C LEU A 28 -12.11 4.57 6.52
N ARG A 29 -12.05 3.78 7.59
CA ARG A 29 -10.80 3.44 8.29
C ARG A 29 -10.39 2.00 8.01
N ILE A 30 -9.10 1.79 7.83
CA ILE A 30 -8.47 0.47 7.70
C ILE A 30 -7.91 0.11 9.08
N ILE A 31 -8.38 -1.00 9.66
CA ILE A 31 -8.04 -1.39 11.04
C ILE A 31 -7.33 -2.74 11.00
N TYR A 32 -6.12 -2.77 11.52
CA TYR A 32 -5.38 -4.00 11.79
C TYR A 32 -5.77 -4.56 13.17
N THR A 33 -5.97 -5.88 13.26
CA THR A 33 -6.21 -6.58 14.54
C THR A 33 -5.15 -7.65 14.77
N PRO A 34 -4.31 -7.52 15.82
CA PRO A 34 -3.26 -8.51 16.11
C PRO A 34 -3.83 -9.82 16.69
N ARG A 35 -5.13 -9.89 16.99
CA ARG A 35 -5.77 -11.09 17.56
C ARG A 35 -6.08 -12.16 16.51
N VAL A 36 -6.04 -11.82 15.23
CA VAL A 36 -6.28 -12.75 14.13
C VAL A 36 -4.98 -12.92 13.36
N VAL A 37 -4.53 -14.16 13.24
CA VAL A 37 -3.30 -14.51 12.53
C VAL A 37 -3.67 -15.28 11.27
N VAL A 38 -3.28 -14.73 10.13
CA VAL A 38 -3.37 -15.39 8.82
C VAL A 38 -1.95 -15.57 8.31
N VAL A 39 -1.57 -16.81 8.03
CA VAL A 39 -0.23 -17.13 7.51
C VAL A 39 -0.30 -17.17 5.99
N HIS A 40 0.45 -16.29 5.34
CA HIS A 40 0.64 -16.29 3.90
C HIS A 40 2.04 -16.83 3.57
N HIS A 41 2.09 -17.98 2.90
CA HIS A 41 3.35 -18.53 2.37
C HIS A 41 3.69 -17.81 1.07
N GLU A 42 4.19 -16.59 1.23
CA GLU A 42 4.59 -15.77 0.10
C GLU A 42 5.66 -16.52 -0.72
N TRP A 43 5.74 -16.26 -2.04
CA TRP A 43 6.80 -16.73 -2.97
C TRP A 43 6.61 -18.05 -3.73
N THR A 44 5.57 -18.86 -3.48
CA THR A 44 5.40 -20.12 -4.25
C THR A 44 5.00 -19.89 -5.71
N SER A 45 4.32 -18.78 -6.02
CA SER A 45 3.78 -18.48 -7.37
C SER A 45 4.22 -17.14 -7.97
N ARG A 46 4.83 -16.24 -7.19
CA ARG A 46 5.24 -14.92 -7.69
C ARG A 46 6.58 -15.02 -8.41
N LYS A 47 6.57 -14.81 -9.73
CA LYS A 47 7.80 -14.56 -10.50
C LYS A 47 8.41 -13.23 -10.01
N ARG A 48 9.73 -13.20 -9.78
CA ARG A 48 10.50 -11.99 -9.45
C ARG A 48 10.59 -11.07 -10.67
N TYR A 49 9.48 -10.45 -11.05
CA TYR A 49 9.49 -9.38 -12.03
C TYR A 49 8.86 -8.14 -11.41
N TYR A 50 9.47 -6.99 -11.71
CA TYR A 50 8.97 -5.69 -11.30
C TYR A 50 7.85 -5.28 -12.26
N ASP A 51 6.60 -5.30 -11.79
CA ASP A 51 5.45 -4.95 -12.62
C ASP A 51 5.39 -3.43 -12.83
N MET A 52 6.02 -2.98 -13.91
CA MET A 52 6.03 -1.57 -14.30
C MET A 52 4.63 -1.08 -14.65
N VAL A 53 3.77 -1.93 -15.23
CA VAL A 53 2.44 -1.52 -15.66
C VAL A 53 1.57 -1.21 -14.45
N ASP A 54 1.55 -2.12 -13.47
CA ASP A 54 0.82 -1.90 -12.22
C ASP A 54 1.37 -0.69 -11.44
N ARG A 55 2.69 -0.47 -11.49
CA ARG A 55 3.29 0.71 -10.86
C ARG A 55 2.85 2.01 -11.52
N GLU A 56 2.92 2.11 -12.85
CA GLU A 56 2.50 3.32 -13.54
C GLU A 56 1.00 3.57 -13.34
N LEU A 57 0.18 2.52 -13.33
CA LEU A 57 -1.24 2.62 -13.01
C LEU A 57 -1.50 3.15 -11.60
N LEU A 58 -0.71 2.69 -10.61
CA LEU A 58 -0.78 3.18 -9.24
C LEU A 58 -0.43 4.68 -9.17
N LEU A 59 0.66 5.09 -9.82
CA LEU A 59 1.12 6.47 -9.80
C LEU A 59 0.13 7.39 -10.52
N ASP A 60 -0.38 7.00 -11.68
CA ASP A 60 -1.40 7.75 -12.42
C ASP A 60 -2.64 8.05 -11.55
N GLN A 61 -3.06 7.09 -10.72
CA GLN A 61 -4.23 7.26 -9.85
C GLN A 61 -3.92 7.98 -8.52
N TRP A 62 -2.73 7.76 -7.95
CA TRP A 62 -2.49 8.04 -6.52
C TRP A 62 -1.22 8.82 -6.22
N GLN A 63 -0.46 9.28 -7.23
CA GLN A 63 0.81 9.99 -7.02
C GLN A 63 0.66 11.15 -6.03
N GLU A 64 -0.35 12.01 -6.18
CA GLU A 64 -0.54 13.14 -5.26
C GLU A 64 -0.75 12.72 -3.80
N ILE A 65 -1.44 11.59 -3.57
CA ILE A 65 -1.67 11.08 -2.21
C ILE A 65 -0.38 10.47 -1.65
N ILE A 66 0.36 9.75 -2.48
CA ILE A 66 1.64 9.12 -2.10
C ILE A 66 2.67 10.20 -1.75
N GLU A 67 2.77 11.27 -2.54
CA GLU A 67 3.69 12.39 -2.31
C GLU A 67 3.37 13.17 -1.03
N ARG A 68 2.09 13.25 -0.64
CA ARG A 68 1.69 13.84 0.66
C ARG A 68 2.13 12.99 1.85
N GLY A 69 2.44 11.72 1.63
CA GLY A 69 2.89 10.78 2.64
C GLY A 69 1.76 10.08 3.40
N ASP A 70 2.10 9.00 4.09
CA ASP A 70 1.17 8.27 4.94
C ASP A 70 0.99 8.99 6.29
N PRO A 71 -0.22 9.49 6.62
CA PRO A 71 -0.48 10.16 7.89
C PRO A 71 -0.36 9.25 9.12
N PHE A 72 -0.31 7.93 8.93
CA PHE A 72 -0.14 6.96 10.02
C PHE A 72 1.32 6.54 10.21
N TYR A 73 2.22 6.89 9.27
CA TYR A 73 3.63 6.62 9.43
C TYR A 73 4.24 7.59 10.45
N ASN A 74 5.07 7.07 11.36
CA ASN A 74 5.66 7.91 12.39
C ASN A 74 6.72 8.84 11.75
N PRO A 75 6.57 10.18 11.87
CA PRO A 75 7.47 11.14 11.22
C PRO A 75 8.90 11.11 11.76
N HIS A 76 9.14 10.45 12.89
CA HIS A 76 10.48 10.26 13.47
C HIS A 76 11.19 9.00 12.95
N LEU A 77 10.58 8.23 12.04
CA LEU A 77 11.20 7.05 11.44
C LEU A 77 11.73 7.35 10.04
N ASP A 78 12.80 6.65 9.67
CA ASP A 78 13.45 6.75 8.37
C ASP A 78 12.59 6.07 7.28
N LEU A 79 12.00 6.91 6.42
CA LEU A 79 11.16 6.49 5.30
C LEU A 79 11.95 5.77 4.20
N ASP A 80 13.22 6.13 3.98
CA ASP A 80 14.03 5.62 2.87
C ASP A 80 14.54 4.20 3.18
N ARG A 81 14.86 3.93 4.44
CA ARG A 81 15.37 2.63 4.88
C ARG A 81 14.26 1.61 5.11
N GLY A 82 13.07 2.05 5.54
CA GLY A 82 11.93 1.16 5.78
C GLY A 82 12.16 0.10 6.86
N ASP A 83 13.19 0.27 7.68
CA ASP A 83 13.60 -0.67 8.75
C ASP A 83 13.18 -0.21 10.15
N TYR A 84 12.31 0.81 10.22
CA TYR A 84 11.86 1.46 11.45
C TYR A 84 13.01 2.07 12.29
N SER A 85 14.16 2.35 11.67
CA SER A 85 15.20 3.15 12.32
C SER A 85 14.75 4.60 12.49
N VAL A 86 15.32 5.29 13.48
CA VAL A 86 15.04 6.71 13.73
C VAL A 86 15.60 7.53 12.57
N ALA A 87 14.80 8.47 12.07
CA ALA A 87 15.23 9.41 11.04
C ALA A 87 16.45 10.21 11.54
N LYS A 88 17.45 10.40 10.69
CA LYS A 88 18.54 11.34 10.99
C LYS A 88 17.96 12.75 11.04
N ASP A 89 18.46 13.58 11.96
CA ASP A 89 18.09 14.99 12.03
C ASP A 89 18.27 15.62 10.62
N LYS A 90 17.19 16.24 10.11
CA LYS A 90 17.19 16.94 8.82
C LYS A 90 17.89 18.29 8.93
#